data_AF-A0A2D7I9E8-F1
#
_entry.id   AF-A0A2D7I9E8-F1
#
_cell.length_a   1.000
_cell.length_b   1.000
_cell.length_c   1.000
_cell.angle_alpha   90.00
_cell.angle_beta   90.00
_cell.angle_gamma   90.00
#
_symmetry.space_group_name_H-M   'P 1'
#
loop_
_entity.id
_entity.type
_entity.pdbx_description
1 polymer ?
#
loop_
_entity_poly.entity_id
_entity_poly.type
_entity_poly.pdbx_seq_one_letter_code
_entity_poly.pdbx_strand_id
1 'polypeptide(L)'
;MIFKNSSLMGNFFFNNLESKKSMKVKQLIFICINLVMTIFLMASPNLFSQQVLKPQEAFLIEAFIQNDVIQVNHRIENGYYLYKDKINYGSTQDGASLAGYTLPDGIQYKDEFFGNTEIYRAPFSVYINLNEGSILPTNLVVETQGCADIGLCYPPQTWIIDIQGGSNHEATLFSQGSNISEEVRLGSIITESNLLSVFFVFIGLGFLLAFTPCHLPTIPILSSIIIGQKESNRTKSFTLSLTYVLGMAVTYSAFGTLTALAGNQMQALFTMPGFIVF
;
A
#
# COMPACT_ATOMS: atom_id res chain seq x y z
N MET A 1 -63.31 -30.08 -2.15
CA MET A 1 -62.99 -31.46 -1.72
C MET A 1 -62.07 -32.06 -2.78
N ILE A 2 -61.11 -32.90 -2.41
CA ILE A 2 -59.99 -33.44 -3.22
C ILE A 2 -58.72 -32.56 -3.18
N PHE A 3 -57.91 -32.75 -2.13
CA PHE A 3 -56.42 -32.76 -2.16
C PHE A 3 -55.96 -33.04 -0.71
N LYS A 4 -56.15 -34.28 -0.26
CA LYS A 4 -55.72 -34.73 1.08
C LYS A 4 -55.24 -36.17 0.99
N ASN A 5 -54.17 -36.43 0.22
CA ASN A 5 -53.52 -37.75 0.29
C ASN A 5 -52.06 -37.87 -0.22
N SER A 6 -51.23 -36.82 -0.19
CA SER A 6 -49.80 -36.95 -0.57
C SER A 6 -48.77 -36.43 0.45
N SER A 7 -49.19 -35.91 1.61
CA SER A 7 -48.28 -35.28 2.57
C SER A 7 -47.68 -36.21 3.62
N LEU A 8 -48.09 -37.47 3.70
CA LEU A 8 -47.66 -38.39 4.76
C LEU A 8 -46.44 -39.26 4.40
N MET A 9 -46.05 -39.33 3.13
CA MET A 9 -44.98 -40.24 2.67
C MET A 9 -43.61 -39.55 2.51
N GLY A 10 -43.57 -38.20 2.47
CA GLY A 10 -42.32 -37.42 2.35
C GLY A 10 -41.57 -37.20 3.67
N ASN A 11 -42.29 -37.17 4.81
CA ASN A 11 -41.71 -36.87 6.12
C ASN A 11 -40.92 -38.03 6.75
N PHE A 12 -41.12 -39.26 6.27
CA PHE A 12 -40.42 -40.43 6.80
C PHE A 12 -39.05 -40.67 6.12
N PHE A 13 -38.87 -40.21 4.88
CA PHE A 13 -37.61 -40.36 4.14
C PHE A 13 -36.58 -39.26 4.45
N PHE A 14 -37.02 -38.06 4.83
CA PHE A 14 -36.12 -36.95 5.15
C PHE A 14 -35.47 -37.06 6.55
N ASN A 15 -36.19 -37.62 7.53
CA ASN A 15 -35.67 -37.73 8.91
C ASN A 15 -34.50 -38.74 9.06
N ASN A 16 -34.42 -39.77 8.20
CA ASN A 16 -33.33 -40.75 8.29
C ASN A 16 -32.02 -40.32 7.59
N LEU A 17 -32.06 -39.25 6.78
CA LEU A 17 -30.88 -38.69 6.12
C LEU A 17 -30.19 -37.58 6.95
N GLU A 18 -30.85 -36.99 7.95
CA GLU A 18 -30.26 -35.93 8.80
C GLU A 18 -29.30 -36.46 9.88
N SER A 19 -29.50 -37.67 10.40
CA SER A 19 -28.69 -38.20 11.52
C SER A 19 -27.27 -38.60 11.10
N LYS A 20 -27.10 -39.26 9.95
CA LYS A 20 -25.79 -39.74 9.47
C LYS A 20 -24.95 -38.63 8.80
N LYS A 21 -25.61 -37.56 8.31
CA LYS A 21 -24.98 -36.43 7.60
C LYS A 21 -24.33 -35.43 8.56
N SER A 22 -24.88 -35.25 9.75
CA SER A 22 -24.34 -34.35 10.79
C SER A 22 -22.91 -34.71 11.23
N MET A 23 -22.57 -36.00 11.30
CA MET A 23 -21.25 -36.47 11.71
C MET A 23 -20.19 -36.25 10.61
N LYS A 24 -20.56 -36.47 9.34
CA LYS A 24 -19.69 -36.16 8.19
C LYS A 24 -19.50 -34.66 7.99
N VAL A 25 -20.53 -33.84 8.24
CA VAL A 25 -20.43 -32.37 8.14
C VAL A 25 -19.54 -31.79 9.25
N LYS A 26 -19.65 -32.29 10.49
CA LYS A 26 -18.72 -31.89 11.57
C LYS A 26 -17.28 -32.28 11.27
N GLN A 27 -17.04 -33.49 10.74
CA GLN A 27 -15.72 -33.90 10.28
C GLN A 27 -15.22 -33.02 9.13
N LEU A 28 -16.07 -32.68 8.17
CA LEU A 28 -15.70 -31.83 7.04
C LEU A 28 -15.34 -30.41 7.50
N ILE A 29 -16.09 -29.83 8.43
CA ILE A 29 -15.81 -28.51 9.01
C ILE A 29 -14.51 -28.54 9.82
N PHE A 30 -14.30 -29.58 10.64
CA PHE A 30 -13.07 -29.72 11.42
C PHE A 30 -11.84 -29.93 10.53
N ILE A 31 -11.99 -30.66 9.42
CA ILE A 31 -10.94 -30.83 8.40
C ILE A 31 -10.69 -29.51 7.68
N CYS A 32 -11.72 -28.76 7.28
CA CYS A 32 -11.54 -27.45 6.65
C CYS A 32 -10.89 -26.43 7.60
N ILE A 33 -11.26 -26.42 8.88
CA ILE A 33 -10.63 -25.55 9.89
C ILE A 33 -9.16 -25.93 10.08
N ASN A 34 -8.83 -27.22 10.22
CA ASN A 34 -7.43 -27.66 10.31
C ASN A 34 -6.67 -27.40 9.03
N LEU A 35 -7.28 -27.58 7.85
CA LEU A 35 -6.66 -27.31 6.56
C LEU A 35 -6.35 -25.82 6.40
N VAL A 36 -7.28 -24.93 6.76
CA VAL A 36 -7.08 -23.48 6.76
C VAL A 36 -6.02 -23.07 7.80
N MET A 37 -6.02 -23.67 8.99
CA MET A 37 -4.99 -23.43 10.01
C MET A 37 -3.60 -23.89 9.54
N THR A 38 -3.53 -25.01 8.81
CA THR A 38 -2.27 -25.57 8.28
C THR A 38 -1.77 -24.77 7.08
N ILE A 39 -2.67 -24.28 6.20
CA ILE A 39 -2.33 -23.35 5.11
C ILE A 39 -1.82 -22.03 5.68
N PHE A 40 -2.40 -21.54 6.79
CA PHE A 40 -1.93 -20.36 7.49
C PHE A 40 -0.54 -20.56 8.14
N LEU A 41 -0.25 -21.78 8.62
CA LEU A 41 1.07 -22.16 9.16
C LEU A 41 2.13 -22.38 8.06
N MET A 42 1.74 -22.67 6.82
CA MET A 42 2.65 -22.84 5.67
C MET A 42 2.84 -21.58 4.82
N ALA A 43 2.11 -20.51 5.09
CA ALA A 43 2.38 -19.19 4.55
C ALA A 43 3.63 -18.61 5.23
N SER A 44 4.80 -19.16 4.91
CA SER A 44 6.07 -18.50 5.22
C SER A 44 6.06 -17.11 4.56
N PRO A 45 6.40 -16.02 5.29
CA PRO A 45 6.51 -14.69 4.72
C PRO A 45 7.84 -14.60 3.97
N ASN A 46 8.01 -15.41 2.93
CA ASN A 46 9.09 -15.27 1.95
C ASN A 46 8.47 -15.01 0.57
N LEU A 47 7.43 -14.18 0.53
CA LEU A 47 7.21 -13.39 -0.67
C LEU A 47 8.35 -12.37 -0.70
N PHE A 48 9.36 -12.66 -1.52
CA PHE A 48 10.25 -11.63 -2.07
C PHE A 48 9.37 -10.71 -2.94
N SER A 49 8.56 -9.89 -2.29
CA SER A 49 8.06 -8.67 -2.91
C SER A 49 9.31 -7.81 -3.06
N GLN A 50 9.67 -7.51 -4.29
CA GLN A 50 10.72 -6.56 -4.60
C GLN A 50 10.31 -5.23 -3.96
N GLN A 51 10.76 -5.03 -2.72
CA GLN A 51 10.32 -3.93 -1.88
C GLN A 51 10.83 -2.65 -2.53
N VAL A 52 9.92 -1.94 -3.18
CA VAL A 52 10.20 -0.63 -3.75
C VAL A 52 10.63 0.26 -2.59
N LEU A 53 11.87 0.74 -2.66
CA LEU A 53 12.43 1.62 -1.65
C LEU A 53 11.69 2.96 -1.70
N LYS A 54 11.62 3.63 -0.56
CA LYS A 54 11.11 5.00 -0.54
C LYS A 54 12.13 5.95 -1.18
N PRO A 55 11.74 7.11 -1.73
CA PRO A 55 12.67 8.08 -2.31
C PRO A 55 13.86 8.42 -1.41
N GLN A 56 13.61 8.56 -0.10
CA GLN A 56 14.62 8.89 0.93
C GLN A 56 15.67 7.78 1.11
N GLU A 57 15.29 6.53 0.85
CA GLU A 57 16.16 5.36 0.94
C GLU A 57 16.88 5.11 -0.38
N ALA A 58 16.23 5.38 -1.51
CA ALA A 58 16.78 5.20 -2.85
C ALA A 58 17.77 6.30 -3.26
N PHE A 59 17.54 7.54 -2.83
CA PHE A 59 18.30 8.73 -3.21
C PHE A 59 18.79 9.46 -1.95
N LEU A 60 19.93 9.03 -1.43
CA LEU A 60 20.53 9.59 -0.23
C LEU A 60 21.42 10.78 -0.61
N ILE A 61 21.07 11.96 -0.13
CA ILE A 61 21.84 13.19 -0.36
C ILE A 61 22.54 13.61 0.95
N GLU A 62 23.77 14.07 0.86
CA GLU A 62 24.50 14.61 2.01
C GLU A 62 25.21 15.90 1.57
N ALA A 63 25.16 16.96 2.38
CA ALA A 63 25.83 18.21 2.06
C ALA A 63 26.77 18.61 3.19
N PHE A 64 27.98 19.01 2.83
CA PHE A 64 29.00 19.46 3.77
C PHE A 64 29.67 20.72 3.24
N ILE A 65 30.12 21.58 4.13
CA ILE A 65 30.91 22.75 3.76
C ILE A 65 32.38 22.55 4.07
N GLN A 66 33.24 22.90 3.12
CA GLN A 66 34.69 22.95 3.30
C GLN A 66 35.26 24.15 2.53
N ASN A 67 35.96 25.05 3.23
CA ASN A 67 36.65 26.21 2.64
C ASN A 67 35.76 27.05 1.69
N ASP A 68 34.57 27.45 2.14
CA ASP A 68 33.56 28.21 1.36
C ASP A 68 33.03 27.50 0.10
N VAL A 69 33.28 26.19 -0.04
CA VAL A 69 32.70 25.33 -1.08
C VAL A 69 31.71 24.36 -0.42
N ILE A 70 30.50 24.31 -0.95
CA ILE A 70 29.47 23.35 -0.53
C ILE A 70 29.65 22.09 -1.40
N GLN A 71 30.00 20.98 -0.77
CA GLN A 71 30.07 19.66 -1.41
C GLN A 71 28.78 18.90 -1.14
N VAL A 72 28.06 18.55 -2.21
CA VAL A 72 26.85 17.73 -2.15
C VAL A 72 27.14 16.35 -2.72
N ASN A 73 27.01 15.32 -1.89
CA ASN A 73 27.17 13.93 -2.27
C ASN A 73 25.80 13.30 -2.52
N HIS A 74 25.62 12.72 -3.70
CA HIS A 74 24.45 11.95 -4.07
C HIS A 74 24.81 10.47 -4.10
N ARG A 75 24.09 9.68 -3.32
CA ARG A 75 24.18 8.22 -3.33
C ARG A 75 22.87 7.64 -3.82
N ILE A 76 22.97 6.76 -4.82
CA ILE A 76 21.84 6.14 -5.50
C ILE A 76 21.92 4.64 -5.24
N GLU A 77 20.81 4.05 -4.80
CA GLU A 77 20.74 2.61 -4.59
C GLU A 77 20.70 1.82 -5.90
N ASN A 78 21.10 0.55 -5.83
CA ASN A 78 21.14 -0.30 -7.01
C ASN A 78 19.72 -0.52 -7.58
N GLY A 79 19.57 -0.42 -8.90
CA GLY A 79 18.27 -0.49 -9.57
C GLY A 79 17.53 0.85 -9.67
N TYR A 80 18.15 1.95 -9.24
CA TYR A 80 17.61 3.31 -9.32
C TYR A 80 18.53 4.23 -10.13
N TYR A 81 17.97 5.32 -10.65
CA TYR A 81 18.73 6.35 -11.38
C TYR A 81 18.11 7.73 -11.23
N LEU A 82 18.95 8.77 -11.26
CA LEU A 82 18.56 10.19 -11.27
C LEU A 82 18.79 10.81 -12.65
N TYR A 83 17.90 11.71 -13.07
CA TYR A 83 18.07 12.47 -14.31
C TYR A 83 18.96 13.68 -14.09
N LYS A 84 19.99 13.84 -14.93
CA LYS A 84 20.93 14.96 -14.84
C LYS A 84 20.25 16.31 -15.04
N ASP A 85 19.30 16.40 -15.97
CA ASP A 85 18.57 17.64 -16.29
C ASP A 85 17.48 17.99 -15.25
N LYS A 86 17.23 17.11 -14.27
CA LYS A 86 16.25 17.31 -13.19
C LYS A 86 16.91 17.53 -11.83
N ILE A 87 18.22 17.76 -11.79
CA ILE A 87 18.94 18.12 -10.56
C ILE A 87 19.13 19.63 -10.54
N ASN A 88 18.62 20.27 -9.49
CA ASN A 88 18.78 21.70 -9.28
C ASN A 88 19.13 22.02 -7.82
N TYR A 89 19.94 23.06 -7.63
CA TYR A 89 20.36 23.51 -6.30
C TYR A 89 19.93 24.96 -6.09
N GLY A 90 19.32 25.22 -4.94
CA GLY A 90 18.86 26.53 -4.52
C GLY A 90 19.15 26.80 -3.06
N SER A 91 18.79 28.01 -2.61
CA SER A 91 18.84 28.40 -1.21
C SER A 91 17.52 29.07 -0.84
N THR A 92 17.04 28.79 0.37
CA THR A 92 15.85 29.44 0.94
C THR A 92 16.17 30.76 1.64
N GLN A 93 17.45 31.12 1.79
CA GLN A 93 17.86 32.32 2.53
C GLN A 93 18.06 33.54 1.62
N ASP A 94 17.42 34.65 1.97
CA ASP A 94 17.61 35.94 1.31
C ASP A 94 19.07 36.40 1.48
N GLY A 95 19.77 36.61 0.36
CA GLY A 95 21.17 37.04 0.33
C GLY A 95 22.21 35.92 0.16
N ALA A 96 21.80 34.66 0.13
CA ALA A 96 22.66 33.54 -0.24
C ALA A 96 22.56 33.27 -1.75
N SER A 97 23.50 33.82 -2.53
CA SER A 97 23.56 33.63 -3.98
C SER A 97 24.64 32.61 -4.34
N LEU A 98 24.22 31.51 -4.98
CA LEU A 98 25.11 30.45 -5.44
C LEU A 98 25.75 30.89 -6.77
N ALA A 99 27.07 30.77 -6.91
CA ALA A 99 27.82 31.19 -8.10
C ALA A 99 27.63 30.25 -9.31
N GLY A 100 26.85 29.19 -9.14
CA GLY A 100 26.65 28.12 -10.09
C GLY A 100 27.35 26.83 -9.67
N TYR A 101 26.98 25.73 -10.33
CA TYR A 101 27.51 24.40 -10.08
C TYR A 101 27.74 23.69 -11.42
N THR A 102 28.69 22.76 -11.45
CA THR A 102 28.92 21.90 -12.60
C THR A 102 28.59 20.46 -12.22
N LEU A 103 27.64 19.87 -12.94
CA LEU A 103 27.29 18.46 -12.79
C LEU A 103 28.31 17.59 -13.54
N PRO A 104 28.75 16.44 -12.99
CA PRO A 104 29.67 15.54 -13.65
C PRO A 104 29.06 14.91 -14.91
N ASP A 105 29.87 14.27 -15.74
CA ASP A 105 29.33 13.50 -16.87
C ASP A 105 28.54 12.30 -16.37
N GLY A 106 27.34 12.12 -16.92
CA GLY A 106 26.44 11.02 -16.67
C GLY A 106 26.40 10.06 -17.87
N ILE A 107 25.47 9.11 -17.80
CA ILE A 107 25.35 8.02 -18.76
C ILE A 107 24.17 8.31 -19.67
N GLN A 108 24.36 8.23 -20.98
CA GLN A 108 23.27 8.33 -21.94
C GLN A 108 22.30 7.15 -21.77
N TYR A 109 21.04 7.46 -21.56
CA TYR A 109 19.99 6.48 -21.31
C TYR A 109 18.71 6.84 -22.06
N LYS A 110 17.97 5.80 -22.45
CA LYS A 110 16.72 5.96 -23.17
C LYS A 110 15.61 5.20 -22.46
N ASP A 111 14.58 5.93 -22.07
CA ASP A 111 13.38 5.37 -21.43
C ASP A 111 12.10 5.83 -22.14
N GLU A 112 10.97 5.24 -21.73
CA GLU A 112 9.65 5.59 -22.23
C GLU A 112 9.08 6.90 -21.65
N PHE A 113 9.70 7.47 -20.59
CA PHE A 113 9.18 8.64 -19.88
C PHE A 113 9.66 9.96 -20.50
N PHE A 114 10.97 10.09 -20.70
CA PHE A 114 11.66 11.29 -21.17
C PHE A 114 12.48 11.04 -22.45
N GLY A 115 12.55 9.79 -22.93
CA GLY A 115 13.27 9.48 -24.16
C GLY A 115 14.77 9.51 -23.93
N ASN A 116 15.52 10.21 -24.80
CA ASN A 116 16.98 10.27 -24.71
C ASN A 116 17.40 11.29 -23.64
N THR A 117 17.91 10.80 -22.52
CA THR A 117 18.36 11.61 -21.38
C THR A 117 19.74 11.17 -20.89
N GLU A 118 20.31 11.94 -19.99
CA GLU A 118 21.55 11.60 -19.30
C GLU A 118 21.23 11.33 -17.82
N ILE A 119 21.68 10.18 -17.31
CA ILE A 119 21.32 9.71 -15.97
C ILE A 119 22.55 9.42 -15.11
N TYR A 120 22.35 9.40 -13.79
CA TYR A 120 23.31 8.90 -12.82
C TYR A 120 22.78 7.62 -12.18
N ARG A 121 23.65 6.61 -12.13
CA ARG A 121 23.44 5.35 -11.38
C ARG A 121 24.47 5.16 -10.27
N ALA A 122 25.70 5.64 -10.53
CA ALA A 122 26.77 5.62 -9.56
C ALA A 122 26.66 6.84 -8.62
N PRO A 123 27.18 6.75 -7.39
CA PRO A 123 27.29 7.90 -6.52
C PRO A 123 28.18 8.97 -7.15
N PHE A 124 27.82 10.23 -6.96
CA PHE A 124 28.56 11.37 -7.50
C PHE A 124 28.55 12.56 -6.53
N SER A 125 29.52 13.44 -6.68
CA SER A 125 29.68 14.64 -5.86
C SER A 125 29.61 15.89 -6.72
N VAL A 126 28.97 16.93 -6.20
CA VAL A 126 28.83 18.24 -6.85
C VAL A 126 29.40 19.30 -5.93
N TYR A 127 30.20 20.18 -6.50
CA TYR A 127 30.83 21.29 -5.80
C TYR A 127 30.12 22.59 -6.20
N ILE A 128 29.61 23.31 -5.20
CA ILE A 128 28.88 24.55 -5.40
C ILE A 128 29.68 25.68 -4.75
N ASN A 129 30.07 26.66 -5.58
CA ASN A 129 30.77 27.85 -5.13
C ASN A 129 29.77 28.94 -4.73
N LEU A 130 30.15 29.78 -3.77
CA LEU A 130 29.36 30.93 -3.34
C LEU A 130 29.83 32.19 -4.07
N ASN A 131 28.92 33.12 -4.32
CA ASN A 131 29.30 34.42 -4.88
C ASN A 131 30.06 35.26 -3.84
N GLU A 132 31.04 36.04 -4.29
CA GLU A 132 31.81 36.93 -3.42
C GLU A 132 30.89 37.88 -2.64
N GLY A 133 31.01 37.89 -1.30
CA GLY A 133 30.17 38.70 -0.42
C GLY A 133 28.79 38.11 -0.10
N SER A 134 28.48 36.89 -0.57
CA SER A 134 27.25 36.18 -0.19
C SER A 134 27.34 35.61 1.22
N ILE A 135 26.18 35.57 1.88
CA ILE A 135 26.03 34.93 3.19
C ILE A 135 25.99 33.42 2.99
N LEU A 136 26.63 32.68 3.89
CA LEU A 136 26.60 31.23 3.81
C LEU A 136 25.19 30.69 4.10
N PRO A 137 24.55 29.94 3.18
CA PRO A 137 23.19 29.47 3.39
C PRO A 137 23.16 28.41 4.49
N THR A 138 22.37 28.59 5.56
CA THR A 138 22.20 27.53 6.58
C THR A 138 21.52 26.28 5.99
N ASN A 139 20.59 26.48 5.05
CA ASN A 139 19.79 25.43 4.43
C ASN A 139 19.98 25.43 2.91
N LEU A 140 20.42 24.30 2.36
CA LEU A 140 20.51 24.05 0.92
C LEU A 140 19.23 23.36 0.44
N VAL A 141 18.62 23.89 -0.62
CA VAL A 141 17.48 23.28 -1.30
C VAL A 141 18.01 22.46 -2.47
N VAL A 142 17.68 21.16 -2.53
CA VAL A 142 18.09 20.26 -3.61
C VAL A 142 16.84 19.66 -4.26
N GLU A 143 16.61 19.99 -5.52
CA GLU A 143 15.53 19.43 -6.32
C GLU A 143 16.08 18.29 -7.17
N THR A 144 15.45 17.12 -7.14
CA THR A 144 15.89 15.93 -7.88
C THR A 144 14.70 15.15 -8.40
N GLN A 145 14.90 14.40 -9.48
CA GLN A 145 13.92 13.43 -9.94
C GLN A 145 14.63 12.17 -10.45
N GLY A 146 14.06 11.01 -10.10
CA GLY A 146 14.61 9.72 -10.50
C GLY A 146 13.54 8.67 -10.69
N CYS A 147 13.95 7.56 -11.28
CA CYS A 147 13.09 6.39 -11.44
C CYS A 147 13.84 5.10 -11.02
N ALA A 148 13.08 4.01 -10.93
CA ALA A 148 13.56 2.67 -10.69
C ALA A 148 13.46 1.84 -11.98
N ASP A 149 14.39 0.89 -12.16
CA ASP A 149 14.47 0.02 -13.33
C ASP A 149 13.24 -0.90 -13.49
N ILE A 150 12.44 -1.04 -12.43
CA ILE A 150 11.15 -1.76 -12.45
C ILE A 150 10.03 -1.02 -13.19
N GLY A 151 10.34 0.11 -13.86
CA GLY A 151 9.36 0.92 -14.58
C GLY A 151 8.54 1.86 -13.69
N LEU A 152 9.03 2.19 -12.50
CA LEU A 152 8.40 3.15 -11.59
C LEU A 152 9.20 4.45 -11.58
N CYS A 153 8.57 5.57 -11.91
CA CYS A 153 9.19 6.88 -11.76
C CYS A 153 8.64 7.68 -10.59
N TYR A 154 9.52 8.29 -9.80
CA TYR A 154 9.13 9.15 -8.69
C TYR A 154 8.82 10.57 -9.19
N PRO A 155 7.88 11.28 -8.54
CA PRO A 155 7.65 12.70 -8.81
C PRO A 155 8.89 13.53 -8.40
N PRO A 156 9.04 14.77 -8.89
CA PRO A 156 10.09 15.67 -8.45
C PRO A 156 10.11 15.80 -6.92
N GLN A 157 11.29 15.64 -6.31
CA GLN A 157 11.53 15.71 -4.88
C GLN A 157 12.34 16.96 -4.55
N THR A 158 11.97 17.65 -3.47
CA THR A 158 12.69 18.82 -2.96
C THR A 158 13.20 18.55 -1.55
N TRP A 159 14.51 18.51 -1.39
CA TRP A 159 15.20 18.23 -0.13
C TRP A 159 15.71 19.53 0.48
N ILE A 160 15.56 19.72 1.79
CA ILE A 160 16.25 20.78 2.52
C ILE A 160 17.31 20.13 3.41
N ILE A 161 18.56 20.59 3.25
CA ILE A 161 19.72 20.00 3.91
C ILE A 161 20.44 21.10 4.70
N ASP A 162 20.70 20.84 5.97
CA ASP A 162 21.52 21.71 6.80
C ASP A 162 23.01 21.44 6.49
N ILE A 163 23.68 22.44 5.92
CA ILE A 163 25.08 22.31 5.48
C ILE A 163 26.09 22.28 6.63
N GLN A 164 25.67 22.57 7.87
CA GLN A 164 26.54 22.51 9.06
C GLN A 164 26.63 21.10 9.68
N GLY A 165 26.23 20.06 8.92
CA GLY A 165 26.41 18.65 9.29
C GLY A 165 25.10 17.88 9.52
N GLY A 166 24.00 18.29 8.89
CA GLY A 166 22.74 17.54 8.92
C GLY A 166 22.58 16.62 7.70
N SER A 167 22.06 15.41 7.90
CA SER A 167 21.49 14.60 6.81
C SER A 167 20.09 15.10 6.46
N ASN A 168 19.62 14.83 5.24
CA ASN A 168 18.32 15.24 4.68
C ASN A 168 17.19 15.28 5.72
N HIS A 169 16.71 16.48 6.02
CA HIS A 169 15.43 16.67 6.69
C HIS A 169 14.48 17.25 5.65
N GLU A 170 13.60 16.39 5.13
CA GLU A 170 12.58 16.78 4.16
C GLU A 170 11.87 18.03 4.64
N ALA A 171 11.94 19.09 3.83
CA ALA A 171 11.15 20.27 4.08
C ALA A 171 9.70 19.86 4.00
N THR A 172 9.02 19.90 5.13
CA THR A 172 7.57 19.81 5.16
C THR A 172 6.99 21.12 4.62
N LEU A 173 7.22 21.40 3.33
CA LEU A 173 6.32 22.23 2.54
C LEU A 173 5.12 21.36 2.23
N PHE A 174 4.23 21.33 3.23
CA PHE A 174 2.87 20.88 3.05
C PHE A 174 2.26 21.63 1.87
N SER A 175 2.09 20.90 0.77
CA SER A 175 1.06 21.18 -0.23
C SER A 175 -0.29 21.22 0.50
N GLN A 176 -0.72 22.42 0.87
CA GLN A 176 -2.13 22.67 1.15
C GLN A 176 -2.86 22.68 -0.19
N GLY A 177 -3.48 21.55 -0.52
CA GLY A 177 -4.32 21.45 -1.70
C GLY A 177 -4.67 20.03 -2.13
N SER A 178 -5.38 19.29 -1.27
CA SER A 178 -6.27 18.16 -1.60
C SER A 178 -5.71 16.92 -2.32
N ASN A 179 -5.90 15.77 -1.66
CA ASN A 179 -5.74 14.37 -2.12
C ASN A 179 -4.39 13.68 -1.79
N ILE A 180 -3.98 13.74 -0.53
CA ILE A 180 -3.19 12.66 0.09
C ILE A 180 -4.12 11.45 0.30
N SER A 181 -3.86 10.33 -0.36
CA SER A 181 -4.63 9.11 -0.19
C SER A 181 -4.56 8.63 1.26
N GLU A 182 -5.73 8.35 1.85
CA GLU A 182 -5.87 7.84 3.21
C GLU A 182 -5.08 6.54 3.43
N GLU A 183 -4.81 5.82 2.34
CA GLU A 183 -3.99 4.63 2.22
C GLU A 183 -2.57 4.83 2.77
N VAL A 184 -1.95 5.99 2.53
CA VAL A 184 -0.57 6.29 2.98
C VAL A 184 -0.51 6.62 4.47
N ARG A 185 -1.58 7.23 5.02
CA ARG A 185 -1.66 7.56 6.46
C ARG A 185 -1.92 6.32 7.32
N LEU A 186 -2.57 5.30 6.77
CA LEU A 186 -2.79 4.03 7.46
C LEU A 186 -1.50 3.19 7.53
N GLY A 187 -0.68 3.21 6.49
CA GLY A 187 0.60 2.48 6.45
C GLY A 187 1.61 2.94 7.50
N SER A 188 1.72 4.25 7.74
CA SER A 188 2.62 4.78 8.78
C SER A 188 2.18 4.41 10.19
N ILE A 189 0.87 4.43 10.47
CA ILE A 189 0.32 4.03 11.78
C ILE A 189 0.60 2.55 12.07
N ILE A 190 0.59 1.67 11.06
CA ILE A 190 0.86 0.24 11.24
C ILE A 190 2.35 -0.03 11.49
N THR A 191 3.24 0.81 10.96
CA THR A 191 4.70 0.58 11.04
C THR A 191 5.29 1.08 12.36
N GLU A 192 4.69 2.11 12.99
CA GLU A 192 5.23 2.77 14.17
C GLU A 192 4.47 2.45 15.48
N SER A 193 3.26 1.87 15.41
CA SER A 193 2.40 1.70 16.60
C SER A 193 2.44 0.32 17.28
N ASN A 194 2.15 0.30 18.59
CA ASN A 194 1.99 -0.91 19.39
C ASN A 194 0.90 -1.84 18.81
N LEU A 195 1.16 -3.15 18.81
CA LEU A 195 0.23 -4.20 18.34
C LEU A 195 -1.20 -4.07 18.88
N LEU A 196 -1.37 -3.56 20.11
CA LEU A 196 -2.67 -3.36 20.73
C LEU A 196 -3.51 -2.26 20.06
N SER A 197 -2.88 -1.18 19.59
CA SER A 197 -3.55 -0.09 18.87
C SER A 197 -3.97 -0.52 17.47
N VAL A 198 -3.13 -1.31 16.79
CA VAL A 198 -3.47 -1.91 15.49
C VAL A 198 -4.73 -2.76 15.60
N PHE A 199 -4.85 -3.55 16.66
CA PHE A 199 -6.03 -4.39 16.90
C PHE A 199 -7.33 -3.58 17.05
N PHE A 200 -7.30 -2.47 17.82
CA PHE A 200 -8.46 -1.59 17.98
C PHE A 200 -8.85 -0.90 16.67
N VAL A 201 -7.86 -0.46 15.88
CA VAL A 201 -8.11 0.21 14.58
C VAL A 201 -8.72 -0.76 13.57
N PHE A 202 -8.21 -2.00 13.47
CA PHE A 202 -8.78 -3.02 12.59
C PHE A 202 -10.22 -3.38 12.97
N ILE A 203 -10.52 -3.50 14.26
CA ILE A 203 -11.90 -3.70 14.72
C ILE A 203 -12.78 -2.50 14.37
N GLY A 204 -12.30 -1.27 14.59
CA GLY A 204 -13.04 -0.05 14.30
C GLY A 204 -13.38 0.08 12.82
N LEU A 205 -12.38 -0.09 11.94
CA LEU A 205 -12.56 -0.07 10.49
C LEU A 205 -13.45 -1.23 10.01
N GLY A 206 -13.32 -2.43 10.57
CA GLY A 206 -14.18 -3.55 10.23
C GLY A 206 -15.66 -3.29 10.56
N PHE A 207 -15.95 -2.66 11.70
CA PHE A 207 -17.30 -2.26 12.06
C PHE A 207 -17.83 -1.14 11.16
N LEU A 208 -16.99 -0.16 10.83
CA LEU A 208 -17.36 0.94 9.95
C LEU A 208 -17.66 0.46 8.53
N LEU A 209 -16.89 -0.51 8.02
CA LEU A 209 -17.13 -1.17 6.74
C LEU A 209 -18.45 -1.94 6.72
N ALA A 210 -18.93 -2.44 7.86
CA ALA A 210 -20.23 -3.10 7.94
C ALA A 210 -21.42 -2.13 7.74
N PHE A 211 -21.23 -0.82 7.94
CA PHE A 211 -22.24 0.21 7.67
C PHE A 211 -22.23 0.70 6.21
N THR A 212 -21.40 0.12 5.35
CA THR A 212 -21.42 0.49 3.95
C THR A 212 -22.73 0.05 3.27
N PRO A 213 -23.25 0.85 2.32
CA PRO A 213 -24.56 0.61 1.70
C PRO A 213 -24.66 -0.73 0.95
N CYS A 214 -23.53 -1.40 0.67
CA CYS A 214 -23.47 -2.68 -0.02
C CYS A 214 -23.77 -3.90 0.88
N HIS A 215 -23.54 -3.80 2.19
CA HIS A 215 -23.80 -4.90 3.14
C HIS A 215 -25.18 -4.79 3.82
N LEU A 216 -25.83 -3.62 3.75
CA LEU A 216 -27.19 -3.42 4.25
C LEU A 216 -28.23 -4.43 3.71
N PRO A 217 -28.18 -4.86 2.43
CA PRO A 217 -29.14 -5.81 1.86
C PRO A 217 -29.01 -7.25 2.40
N THR A 218 -27.88 -7.63 3.00
CA THR A 218 -27.65 -9.01 3.46
C THR A 218 -28.16 -9.24 4.89
N ILE A 219 -28.28 -8.19 5.70
CA ILE A 219 -28.85 -8.22 7.06
C ILE A 219 -30.31 -8.73 7.05
N PRO A 220 -31.22 -8.24 6.18
CA PRO A 220 -32.58 -8.77 6.09
C PRO A 220 -32.62 -10.25 5.70
N ILE A 221 -31.72 -10.72 4.82
CA ILE A 221 -31.70 -12.10 4.33
C ILE A 221 -31.42 -13.07 5.47
N LEU A 222 -30.37 -12.81 6.25
CA LEU A 222 -30.03 -13.67 7.40
C LEU A 222 -31.09 -13.61 8.51
N SER A 223 -31.67 -12.44 8.76
CA SER A 223 -32.75 -12.29 9.74
C SER A 223 -33.99 -13.10 9.34
N SER A 224 -34.35 -13.08 8.05
CA SER A 224 -35.48 -13.86 7.51
C SER A 224 -35.28 -15.38 7.57
N ILE A 225 -34.04 -15.86 7.41
CA ILE A 225 -33.70 -17.28 7.47
C ILE A 225 -33.77 -17.82 8.91
N ILE A 226 -33.34 -17.04 9.90
CA ILE A 226 -33.25 -17.47 11.30
C ILE A 226 -34.63 -17.50 11.97
N ILE A 227 -35.53 -16.58 11.58
CA ILE A 227 -36.89 -16.48 12.16
C ILE A 227 -37.85 -17.54 11.58
N GLY A 228 -37.52 -18.15 10.44
CA GLY A 228 -38.36 -19.15 9.76
C GLY A 228 -38.19 -20.61 10.22
N GLN A 229 -37.21 -20.96 11.06
CA GLN A 229 -36.96 -22.36 11.45
C GLN A 229 -37.66 -22.74 12.77
N LYS A 230 -38.68 -23.59 12.66
CA LYS A 230 -39.56 -24.05 13.76
C LYS A 230 -38.94 -25.11 14.69
N GLU A 231 -37.80 -25.71 14.34
CA GLU A 231 -37.02 -26.60 15.24
C GLU A 231 -35.55 -26.17 15.30
N SER A 232 -35.22 -25.38 16.32
CA SER A 232 -33.93 -24.73 16.52
C SER A 232 -33.02 -25.54 17.45
N ASN A 233 -32.00 -26.18 16.89
CA ASN A 233 -30.80 -26.54 17.67
C ASN A 233 -29.87 -25.32 17.69
N ARG A 234 -29.60 -24.76 18.88
CA ARG A 234 -28.72 -23.58 19.10
C ARG A 234 -27.35 -23.70 18.43
N THR A 235 -26.89 -24.93 18.23
CA THR A 235 -25.63 -25.29 17.56
C THR A 235 -25.70 -25.24 16.04
N LYS A 236 -26.87 -25.46 15.41
CA LYS A 236 -27.05 -25.35 13.96
C LYS A 236 -26.90 -23.90 13.50
N SER A 237 -27.53 -22.95 14.20
CA SER A 237 -27.41 -21.51 13.88
C SER A 237 -25.97 -21.00 14.05
N PHE A 238 -25.27 -21.45 15.10
CA PHE A 238 -23.87 -21.10 15.31
C PHE A 238 -22.96 -21.65 14.20
N THR A 239 -23.19 -22.89 13.76
CA THR A 239 -22.40 -23.52 12.69
C THR A 239 -22.65 -22.88 11.33
N LEU A 240 -23.89 -22.46 11.07
CA LEU A 240 -24.25 -21.75 9.84
C LEU A 240 -23.51 -20.40 9.75
N SER A 241 -23.51 -19.63 10.85
CA SER A 241 -22.79 -18.35 10.92
C SER A 241 -21.28 -18.52 10.76
N LEU A 242 -20.67 -19.52 11.41
CA LEU A 242 -19.23 -19.75 11.33
C LEU A 242 -18.80 -20.09 9.90
N THR A 243 -19.56 -20.94 9.21
CA THR A 243 -19.26 -21.34 7.82
C THR A 243 -19.37 -20.16 6.87
N TYR A 244 -20.37 -19.30 7.06
CA TYR A 244 -20.55 -18.08 6.26
C TYR A 244 -19.39 -17.09 6.44
N VAL A 245 -19.00 -16.80 7.69
CA VAL A 245 -17.90 -15.88 8.00
C VAL A 245 -16.57 -16.40 7.44
N LEU A 246 -16.31 -17.71 7.56
CA LEU A 246 -15.09 -18.33 7.03
C LEU A 246 -15.01 -18.21 5.50
N GLY A 247 -16.15 -18.36 4.81
CA GLY A 247 -16.23 -18.15 3.36
C GLY A 247 -15.87 -16.72 2.95
N MET A 248 -16.47 -15.73 3.60
CA MET A 248 -16.19 -14.30 3.33
C MET A 248 -14.74 -13.92 3.64
N ALA A 249 -14.17 -14.45 4.73
CA ALA A 249 -12.78 -14.19 5.10
C ALA A 249 -11.80 -14.70 4.03
N VAL A 250 -12.02 -15.92 3.51
CA VAL A 250 -11.19 -16.51 2.45
C VAL A 250 -11.30 -15.70 1.17
N THR A 251 -12.52 -15.29 0.76
CA THR A 251 -12.70 -14.51 -0.47
C THR A 251 -12.04 -13.14 -0.37
N TYR A 252 -12.21 -12.41 0.72
CA TYR A 252 -11.59 -11.09 0.86
C TYR A 252 -10.07 -11.16 1.01
N SER A 253 -9.54 -12.22 1.63
CA SER A 253 -8.09 -12.44 1.67
C SER A 253 -7.53 -12.77 0.28
N ALA A 254 -8.24 -13.58 -0.52
CA ALA A 254 -7.85 -13.89 -1.89
C ALA A 254 -7.85 -12.64 -2.78
N PHE A 255 -8.89 -11.81 -2.69
CA PHE A 255 -8.92 -10.54 -3.41
C PHE A 255 -7.84 -9.57 -2.92
N GLY A 256 -7.61 -9.45 -1.60
CA GLY A 256 -6.56 -8.59 -1.05
C GLY A 256 -5.16 -9.00 -1.50
N THR A 257 -4.86 -10.29 -1.51
CA THR A 257 -3.57 -10.82 -2.00
C THR A 257 -3.39 -10.62 -3.50
N LEU A 258 -4.44 -10.84 -4.30
CA LEU A 258 -4.42 -10.56 -5.74
C LEU A 258 -4.15 -9.07 -6.01
N THR A 259 -4.81 -8.17 -5.30
CA THR A 259 -4.61 -6.72 -5.44
C THR A 259 -3.22 -6.29 -4.98
N ALA A 260 -2.70 -6.84 -3.88
CA ALA A 260 -1.35 -6.57 -3.41
C ALA A 260 -0.27 -7.00 -4.43
N LEU A 261 -0.50 -8.12 -5.12
CA LEU A 261 0.38 -8.61 -6.18
C LEU A 261 0.24 -7.83 -7.50
N ALA A 262 -0.94 -7.30 -7.80
CA ALA A 262 -1.21 -6.54 -9.03
C ALA A 262 -0.58 -5.14 -9.02
N GLY A 263 -0.24 -4.58 -7.85
CA GLY A 263 0.39 -3.28 -7.72
C GLY A 263 -0.49 -2.09 -8.17
N ASN A 264 0.04 -0.87 -8.00
CA ASN A 264 -0.66 0.43 -8.12
C ASN A 264 -1.30 0.77 -9.50
N GLN A 265 -1.35 -0.15 -10.46
CA GLN A 265 -1.87 0.15 -11.80
C GLN A 265 -3.40 0.05 -11.93
N MET A 266 -4.10 -0.54 -10.96
CA MET A 266 -5.56 -0.66 -11.05
C MET A 266 -6.29 0.69 -10.94
N GLN A 267 -5.80 1.62 -10.13
CA GLN A 267 -6.42 2.95 -9.97
C GLN A 267 -6.28 3.81 -11.24
N ALA A 268 -5.20 3.64 -12.02
CA ALA A 268 -4.99 4.31 -13.30
C ALA A 268 -5.88 3.74 -14.42
N LEU A 269 -6.24 2.45 -14.36
CA LEU A 269 -7.13 1.82 -15.33
C LEU A 269 -8.60 2.28 -15.18
N PHE A 270 -9.04 2.56 -13.95
CA PHE A 270 -10.41 3.05 -13.68
C PHE A 270 -10.61 4.56 -13.91
N THR A 271 -9.53 5.34 -14.06
CA THR A 271 -9.59 6.75 -14.44
C THR A 271 -9.54 6.97 -15.96
N MET A 272 -9.43 5.89 -16.75
CA MET A 272 -9.55 5.98 -18.20
C MET A 272 -11.01 6.29 -18.59
N PRO A 273 -11.28 7.39 -19.32
CA PRO A 273 -12.63 7.84 -19.65
C PRO A 273 -13.41 6.92 -20.61
N GLY A 274 -12.87 5.77 -20.99
CA GLY A 274 -13.47 4.82 -21.93
C GLY A 274 -14.59 3.95 -21.36
N PHE A 275 -14.73 3.83 -20.04
CA PHE A 275 -15.72 2.92 -19.42
C PHE A 275 -17.07 3.57 -19.09
N ILE A 276 -17.22 4.90 -19.27
CA ILE A 276 -18.49 5.61 -19.04
C ILE A 276 -19.47 5.46 -20.22
N VAL A 277 -19.04 4.82 -21.31
CA VAL A 277 -19.88 4.56 -22.49
C VAL A 277 -19.95 3.05 -22.76
N PHE A 278 -20.47 2.26 -21.82
CA PHE A 278 -21.20 1.01 -22.10
C PHE A 278 -22.08 0.60 -20.91
#